data_AF-V4NLM7-F1
#
_entry.id   AF-V4NLM7-F1
#
_cell.length_a   1.000
_cell.length_b   1.000
_cell.length_c   1.000
_cell.angle_alpha   90.00
_cell.angle_beta   90.00
_cell.angle_gamma   90.00
#
_symmetry.space_group_name_H-M   'P 1'
#
loop_
_entity.id
_entity.type
_entity.pdbx_description
1 polymer ?
#
loop_
_entity_poly.entity_id
_entity_poly.type
_entity_poly.pdbx_seq_one_letter_code
_entity_poly.pdbx_strand_id
1 'polypeptide(L)' 'MAKTASSLVLPIIFLVMFSLVEQNMGCGRYIGPCDVIGYCDRACKFVFGPASDGICDISGTKQCACRYPCPPAKIRM' A
#
# COMPACT_ATOMS: atom_id res chain seq x y z
N MET A 1 -38.51 -19.39 -11.33
CA MET A 1 -37.26 -19.51 -10.54
C MET A 1 -36.40 -18.29 -10.81
N ALA A 2 -36.48 -17.27 -9.96
CA ALA A 2 -35.76 -16.00 -10.16
C ALA A 2 -35.23 -15.46 -8.82
N LYS A 3 -34.66 -16.34 -7.99
CA LYS A 3 -34.21 -15.96 -6.64
C LYS A 3 -32.73 -16.27 -6.35
N THR A 4 -32.06 -17.02 -7.22
CA THR A 4 -30.67 -17.44 -7.00
C THR A 4 -29.65 -16.46 -7.60
N ALA A 5 -29.97 -15.80 -8.72
CA ALA A 5 -29.04 -14.87 -9.39
C ALA A 5 -28.72 -13.63 -8.55
N SER A 6 -29.72 -13.07 -7.84
CA SER A 6 -29.53 -11.87 -7.00
C SER A 6 -28.67 -12.15 -5.76
N SER A 7 -28.61 -13.40 -5.29
CA SER A 7 -27.80 -13.78 -4.13
C SER A 7 -26.31 -13.81 -4.42
N LEU A 8 -25.92 -13.97 -5.69
CA LEU A 8 -24.52 -14.11 -6.11
C LEU A 8 -23.89 -12.77 -6.52
N VAL A 9 -24.71 -11.77 -6.85
CA VAL A 9 -24.25 -10.42 -7.18
C VAL A 9 -23.59 -9.76 -5.96
N LEU A 10 -24.18 -9.91 -4.78
CA LEU A 10 -23.64 -9.36 -3.52
C LEU A 10 -22.24 -9.88 -3.17
N PRO A 11 -21.97 -11.20 -3.14
CA PRO A 11 -20.62 -11.72 -2.85
C PRO A 11 -19.61 -11.35 -3.93
N ILE A 12 -20.01 -11.29 -5.22
CA ILE A 12 -19.09 -10.85 -6.30
C ILE A 12 -18.69 -9.38 -6.10
N ILE A 13 -19.64 -8.49 -5.82
CA ILE A 13 -19.33 -7.08 -5.55
C ILE A 13 -18.42 -6.95 -4.33
N PHE A 14 -18.69 -7.73 -3.28
CA PHE A 14 -17.85 -7.72 -2.08
C PHE A 14 -16.41 -8.14 -2.38
N LEU A 15 -16.21 -9.20 -3.17
CA LEU A 15 -14.88 -9.63 -3.59
C LEU A 15 -14.16 -8.57 -4.42
N VAL A 16 -14.84 -7.94 -5.38
CA VAL A 16 -14.26 -6.88 -6.21
C VAL A 16 -13.84 -5.69 -5.36
N MET A 17 -14.72 -5.21 -4.46
CA MET A 17 -14.41 -4.09 -3.56
C MET A 17 -13.26 -4.44 -2.61
N PHE A 18 -13.24 -5.64 -2.06
CA PHE A 18 -12.16 -6.11 -1.19
C PHE A 18 -10.82 -6.17 -1.92
N SER A 19 -10.79 -6.72 -3.14
CA SER A 19 -9.57 -6.73 -3.96
C SER A 19 -9.10 -5.32 -4.34
N LEU A 20 -10.03 -4.36 -4.52
CA LEU A 20 -9.70 -2.96 -4.76
C LEU A 20 -9.09 -2.28 -3.52
N VAL A 21 -9.56 -2.63 -2.32
CA VAL A 21 -8.99 -2.14 -1.05
C VAL A 21 -7.58 -2.69 -0.86
N GLU A 22 -7.37 -3.99 -1.05
CA GLU A 22 -6.04 -4.62 -0.93
C GLU A 22 -5.03 -4.02 -1.92
N GLN A 23 -5.46 -3.65 -3.14
CA GLN A 23 -4.60 -2.94 -4.10
C GLN A 23 -4.34 -1.47 -3.74
N ASN A 24 -5.22 -0.85 -2.95
CA ASN A 24 -5.06 0.53 -2.46
C ASN A 24 -4.27 0.60 -1.14
N MET A 25 -4.09 -0.52 -0.44
CA MET A 25 -3.14 -0.64 0.66
C MET A 25 -1.74 -0.61 0.03
N GLY A 26 -1.13 0.57 -0.04
CA GLY A 26 0.23 0.75 -0.57
C GLY A 26 1.25 -0.19 0.09
N CYS A 27 2.39 -0.35 -0.56
CA CYS A 27 3.50 -1.16 -0.06
C CYS A 27 4.30 -0.37 1.00
N GLY A 28 4.85 -1.09 1.98
CA GLY A 28 5.65 -0.52 3.06
C GLY A 28 7.07 -1.09 3.12
N ARG A 29 8.08 -0.25 3.38
CA ARG A 29 9.47 -0.71 3.62
C ARG A 29 10.25 0.25 4.50
N TYR A 30 11.10 -0.29 5.38
CA TYR A 30 12.10 0.50 6.12
C TYR A 30 13.41 0.60 5.33
N ILE A 31 14.00 1.80 5.27
CA ILE A 31 15.20 2.05 4.43
C ILE A 31 16.45 2.47 5.22
N GLY A 32 16.35 2.73 6.52
CA GLY A 32 17.49 3.13 7.34
C GLY A 32 17.10 3.91 8.60
N PRO A 33 18.08 4.36 9.40
CA PRO A 33 17.83 5.16 10.61
C PRO A 33 17.26 6.54 10.26
N CYS A 34 16.56 7.14 11.22
CA CYS A 34 16.09 8.51 11.11
C CYS A 34 17.17 9.51 11.53
N ASP A 35 18.03 9.89 10.60
CA ASP A 35 19.12 10.81 10.94
C ASP A 35 18.63 12.27 11.11
N VAL A 36 17.56 12.68 10.39
CA VAL A 36 16.95 14.01 10.50
C VAL A 36 15.45 13.98 10.19
N ILE A 37 14.61 14.58 11.05
CA ILE A 37 13.17 14.79 10.82
C ILE A 37 12.97 15.55 9.50
N GLY A 38 12.23 14.97 8.55
CA GLY A 38 11.98 15.55 7.23
C GLY A 38 12.93 15.08 6.11
N TYR A 39 13.98 14.31 6.43
CA TYR A 39 14.79 13.63 5.40
C TYR A 39 14.17 12.30 4.97
N CYS A 40 13.42 11.64 5.86
CA CYS A 40 12.78 10.35 5.59
C CYS A 40 11.84 10.41 4.38
N ASP A 41 10.91 11.37 4.34
CA ASP A 41 10.01 11.57 3.19
C ASP A 41 10.76 11.75 1.87
N ARG A 42 11.80 12.59 1.86
CA ARG A 42 12.64 12.80 0.67
C ARG A 42 13.40 11.54 0.27
N ALA A 43 13.93 10.79 1.24
CA ALA A 43 14.63 9.54 0.98
C ALA A 43 13.69 8.48 0.39
N CYS A 44 12.47 8.35 0.93
CA CYS A 44 11.45 7.48 0.36
C CYS A 44 11.12 7.87 -1.08
N LYS A 45 10.92 9.17 -1.35
CA LYS A 45 10.66 9.68 -2.71
C LYS A 45 11.80 9.43 -3.68
N PHE A 46 13.03 9.53 -3.21
CA PHE A 46 14.21 9.22 -4.01
C PHE A 46 14.31 7.72 -4.36
N VAL A 47 13.96 6.83 -3.42
CA VAL A 47 14.08 5.38 -3.60
C VAL A 47 12.89 4.76 -4.35
N PHE A 48 11.66 5.17 -4.01
CA PHE A 48 10.43 4.55 -4.50
C PHE A 48 9.63 5.44 -5.47
N GLY A 49 10.06 6.69 -5.67
CA GLY A 49 9.45 7.63 -6.60
C GLY A 49 8.57 8.69 -5.92
N PRO A 50 8.13 9.71 -6.68
CA PRO A 50 7.51 10.91 -6.11
C PRO A 50 6.16 10.67 -5.40
N ALA A 51 5.50 9.55 -5.70
CA ALA A 51 4.24 9.15 -5.09
C ALA A 51 4.39 8.45 -3.73
N SER A 52 5.62 8.21 -3.25
CA SER A 52 5.85 7.65 -1.93
C SER A 52 5.85 8.71 -0.83
N ASP A 53 5.47 8.32 0.37
CA ASP A 53 5.61 9.09 1.60
C ASP A 53 6.53 8.38 2.59
N GLY A 54 7.14 9.16 3.49
CA GLY A 54 8.06 8.64 4.50
C GLY A 54 7.85 9.27 5.86
N ILE A 55 7.72 8.45 6.90
CA ILE A 55 7.65 8.88 8.29
C ILE A 55 8.74 8.21 9.12
N CYS A 56 9.29 8.95 10.07
CA CYS A 56 10.18 8.35 11.05
C CYS A 56 9.37 7.61 12.11
N ASP A 57 9.61 6.30 12.25
CA ASP A 57 9.04 5.49 13.32
C ASP A 57 9.83 5.71 14.63
N ILE A 58 9.59 6.85 15.29
CA ILE A 58 10.29 7.27 16.50
C ILE A 58 9.99 6.33 17.68
N SER A 59 8.75 5.82 17.74
CA SER A 59 8.27 5.00 18.86
C SER A 59 8.66 3.52 18.74
N GLY A 60 8.84 3.01 17.53
CA GLY A 60 9.18 1.62 17.28
C GLY A 60 10.65 1.41 16.92
N THR A 61 10.88 1.15 15.64
CA THR A 61 12.15 0.71 15.06
C THR A 61 13.22 1.79 15.02
N LYS A 62 12.86 3.07 15.23
CA LYS A 62 13.71 4.25 15.01
C LYS A 62 14.24 4.35 13.58
N GLN A 63 13.52 3.71 12.65
CA GLN A 63 13.84 3.67 11.23
C GLN A 63 12.85 4.52 10.43
N CYS A 64 13.31 4.96 9.26
CA CYS A 64 12.48 5.61 8.26
C CYS A 64 11.57 4.57 7.60
N ALA A 65 10.27 4.71 7.84
CA ALA A 65 9.22 3.88 7.26
C ALA A 65 8.67 4.57 6.00
N CYS A 66 8.84 3.92 4.85
CA CYS A 66 8.31 4.39 3.57
C CYS A 66 7.01 3.68 3.24
N ARG A 67 6.03 4.43 2.72
CA ARG A 67 4.86 3.90 2.03
C ARG A 67 4.90 4.34 0.57
N TYR A 68 4.61 3.42 -0.35
CA TYR A 68 4.69 3.68 -1.78
C TYR A 68 3.68 2.82 -2.54
N PRO A 69 3.30 3.21 -3.77
CA PRO A 69 2.44 2.38 -4.61
C PRO A 69 3.08 1.00 -4.81
N CYS A 70 2.35 -0.06 -4.50
CA CYS A 70 2.82 -1.38 -4.86
C CYS A 70 2.97 -1.47 -6.39
N PRO A 71 4.05 -2.10 -6.90
CA PRO A 71 4.09 -2.42 -8.32
C PRO A 71 2.85 -3.25 -8.66
N PRO A 72 2.17 -2.98 -9.80
CA PRO A 72 1.05 -3.79 -10.21
C PRO A 72 1.52 -5.25 -10.24
N ALA A 73 0.73 -6.13 -9.61
CA ALA A 73 1.04 -7.56 -9.62
C ALA A 73 1.37 -7.93 -11.07
N LYS A 74 2.59 -8.44 -11.30
CA LYS A 74 2.94 -8.96 -12.63
C LYS A 74 1.94 -10.08 -12.89
N ILE A 75 0.89 -9.80 -13.66
CA ILE A 75 0.12 -10.83 -14.31
C ILE A 75 1.14 -11.48 -15.24
N ARG A 76 1.72 -12.60 -14.82
CA ARG A 76 2.39 -13.53 -15.73
C ARG A 76 1.27 -14.04 -16.65
N MET A 77 1.02 -13.29 -17.72
CA MET A 77 0.46 -13.86 -18.95
C MET A 77 1.49 -14.79 -19.55
#